data_AF-A0A4T3F518-F1
#
_entry.id   AF-A0A4T3F518-F1
#
_cell.length_a   1.000
_cell.length_b   1.000
_cell.length_c   1.000
_cell.angle_alpha   90.00
_cell.angle_beta   90.00
_cell.angle_gamma   90.00
#
_symmetry.space_group_name_H-M   'P 1'
#
loop_
_entity.id
_entity.type
_entity.pdbx_description
1 polymer ?
#
loop_
_entity_poly.entity_id
_entity_poly.type
_entity_poly.pdbx_seq_one_letter_code
_entity_poly.pdbx_strand_id
1 'polypeptide(L)'
;MALAVLVLAACGEEAPAPQQRVDLGEPRPAAPEVMAVSPDTSEATWSVDEDGQSIEFGNLGEGPLLTLACRLGGEEPQMAVIRHAAARPGLSALFPVIGNGMRSRFMVDAVLEENEWRWEGVLPADDPQLDVFTGTRALTATLPGRGMLEIRGSRIPGEFVTWCRAGGETVAVEAEEGEDAE
;
A
#
# COMPACT_ATOMS: atom_id res chain seq x y z
N MET A 1 14.89 -88.74 2.03
CA MET A 1 15.99 -87.84 1.66
C MET A 1 15.38 -86.63 0.97
N ALA A 2 15.44 -85.48 1.64
CA ALA A 2 14.85 -84.23 1.19
C ALA A 2 15.73 -83.58 0.12
N LEU A 3 15.11 -82.93 -0.87
CA LEU A 3 15.69 -81.74 -1.47
C LEU A 3 14.55 -80.77 -1.83
N ALA A 4 14.44 -79.73 -1.01
CA ALA A 4 13.55 -78.60 -1.20
C ALA A 4 14.14 -77.70 -2.29
N VAL A 5 13.32 -77.27 -3.24
CA VAL A 5 13.63 -76.16 -4.14
C VAL A 5 12.71 -75.01 -3.78
N LEU A 6 13.31 -73.97 -3.23
CA LEU A 6 12.72 -72.67 -2.97
C LEU A 6 12.42 -71.97 -4.29
N VAL A 7 11.16 -71.56 -4.51
CA VAL A 7 10.82 -70.58 -5.54
C VAL A 7 10.58 -69.25 -4.82
N LEU A 8 11.64 -68.44 -4.73
CA LEU A 8 11.51 -67.03 -4.40
C LEU A 8 10.90 -66.32 -5.62
N ALA A 9 9.62 -65.96 -5.56
CA ALA A 9 9.10 -64.87 -6.37
C ALA A 9 9.55 -63.56 -5.71
N ALA A 10 10.65 -63.00 -6.22
CA ALA A 10 11.11 -61.67 -5.86
C ALA A 10 10.16 -60.60 -6.41
N CYS A 11 10.11 -59.48 -5.69
CA CYS A 11 9.28 -58.30 -5.81
C CYS A 11 8.92 -57.89 -7.25
N GLY A 12 7.64 -57.56 -7.46
CA GLY A 12 7.21 -56.77 -8.62
C GLY A 12 7.90 -55.41 -8.57
N GLU A 13 8.77 -55.18 -9.53
CA GLU A 13 9.41 -53.89 -9.79
C GLU A 13 8.32 -52.95 -10.32
N GLU A 14 7.77 -52.08 -9.47
CA GLU A 14 6.90 -51.01 -9.93
C GLU A 14 7.75 -50.07 -10.79
N ALA A 15 7.42 -49.97 -12.08
CA ALA A 15 8.16 -49.14 -13.01
C ALA A 15 8.17 -47.68 -12.49
N PRO A 16 9.33 -47.00 -12.46
CA PRO A 16 9.39 -45.63 -11.99
C PRO A 16 8.47 -44.76 -12.85
N ALA A 17 7.60 -43.99 -12.20
CA ALA A 17 6.72 -43.04 -12.86
C ALA A 17 7.54 -42.13 -13.79
N PRO A 18 7.01 -41.77 -14.98
CA PRO A 18 7.73 -40.93 -15.92
C PRO A 18 8.09 -39.60 -15.27
N GLN A 19 9.38 -39.37 -15.09
CA GLN A 19 9.91 -38.12 -14.56
C GLN A 19 9.79 -37.05 -15.66
N GLN A 20 8.76 -36.20 -15.55
CA GLN A 20 8.63 -35.04 -16.41
C GLN A 20 9.67 -33.99 -15.97
N ARG A 21 10.72 -33.81 -16.77
CA ARG A 21 11.70 -32.76 -16.55
C ARG A 21 11.08 -31.44 -17.03
N VAL A 22 10.70 -30.59 -16.09
CA VAL A 22 10.27 -29.22 -16.40
C VAL A 22 11.51 -28.44 -16.84
N ASP A 23 11.52 -27.99 -18.09
CA ASP A 23 12.56 -27.11 -18.60
C ASP A 23 12.33 -25.72 -18.01
N LEU A 24 12.99 -25.46 -16.88
CA LEU A 24 13.09 -24.12 -16.31
C LEU A 24 14.15 -23.41 -17.15
N GLY A 25 13.72 -22.80 -18.25
CA GLY A 25 14.61 -22.11 -19.19
C GLY A 25 15.59 -21.17 -18.48
N GLU A 26 16.74 -20.90 -19.13
CA GLU A 26 17.84 -20.14 -18.54
C GLU A 26 17.35 -18.87 -17.82
N PRO A 27 17.75 -18.65 -16.54
CA PRO A 27 17.35 -17.46 -15.81
C PRO A 27 17.90 -16.25 -16.56
N ARG A 28 16.99 -15.52 -17.22
CA ARG A 28 17.37 -14.27 -17.87
C ARG A 28 17.77 -13.30 -16.76
N PRO A 29 19.00 -12.78 -16.74
CA PRO A 29 19.37 -11.77 -15.76
C PRO A 29 18.37 -10.63 -15.92
N ALA A 30 17.59 -10.38 -14.86
CA ALA A 30 16.75 -9.20 -14.81
C ALA A 30 17.66 -8.00 -15.08
N ALA A 31 17.24 -7.11 -15.99
CA ALA A 31 17.94 -5.84 -16.16
C ALA A 31 18.09 -5.20 -14.77
N PRO A 32 19.26 -4.61 -14.43
CA PRO A 32 19.40 -3.92 -13.17
C PRO A 32 18.24 -2.94 -13.04
N GLU A 33 17.49 -3.01 -11.94
CA GLU A 33 16.48 -2.01 -11.64
C GLU A 33 17.23 -0.69 -11.49
N VAL A 34 17.25 0.09 -12.56
CA VAL A 34 17.75 1.46 -12.55
C VAL A 34 16.96 2.15 -11.44
N MET A 35 17.67 2.75 -10.48
CA MET A 35 17.01 3.52 -9.40
C MET A 35 15.95 4.38 -10.06
N ALA A 36 14.68 4.15 -9.70
CA ALA A 36 13.60 4.88 -10.33
C ALA A 36 13.86 6.37 -10.15
N VAL A 37 13.78 7.12 -11.26
CA VAL A 37 13.81 8.57 -11.22
C VAL A 37 12.63 9.01 -10.36
N SER A 38 12.88 9.87 -9.37
CA SER A 38 11.79 10.46 -8.58
C SER A 38 10.79 11.13 -9.52
N PRO A 39 9.48 10.92 -9.35
CA PRO A 39 8.49 11.59 -10.17
C PRO A 39 8.55 13.11 -9.95
N ASP A 40 8.18 13.87 -10.98
CA ASP A 40 7.97 15.31 -10.83
C ASP A 40 6.67 15.57 -10.05
N THR A 41 6.77 16.32 -8.97
CA THR A 41 5.64 16.70 -8.11
C THR A 41 5.43 18.22 -8.08
N SER A 42 6.03 18.95 -9.02
CA SER A 42 6.01 20.42 -9.07
C SER A 42 4.59 20.99 -9.14
N GLU A 43 3.66 20.31 -9.82
CA GLU A 43 2.26 20.70 -9.93
C GLU A 43 1.32 19.88 -9.02
N ALA A 44 1.85 18.92 -8.27
CA ALA A 44 1.04 18.01 -7.48
C ALA A 44 0.33 18.70 -6.31
N THR A 45 -0.93 18.32 -6.08
CA THR A 45 -1.78 18.84 -5.00
C THR A 45 -2.54 17.73 -4.32
N TRP A 46 -3.03 17.99 -3.10
CA TRP A 46 -3.98 17.10 -2.43
C TRP A 46 -5.40 17.38 -2.93
N SER A 47 -6.12 16.33 -3.32
CA SER A 47 -7.55 16.33 -3.61
C SER A 47 -8.27 15.32 -2.74
N VAL A 48 -9.57 15.54 -2.52
CA VAL A 48 -10.45 14.55 -1.89
C VAL A 48 -11.08 13.72 -3.01
N ASP A 49 -11.11 12.41 -2.83
CA ASP A 49 -11.75 11.48 -3.77
C ASP A 49 -13.27 11.63 -3.78
N GLU A 50 -13.94 11.11 -4.81
CA GLU A 50 -15.38 11.27 -5.05
C GLU A 50 -16.23 10.75 -3.90
N ASP A 51 -15.81 9.68 -3.23
CA ASP A 51 -16.53 9.08 -2.11
C ASP A 51 -16.22 9.74 -0.75
N GLY A 52 -15.26 10.67 -0.71
CA GLY A 52 -14.80 11.35 0.49
C GLY A 52 -14.02 10.48 1.48
N GLN A 53 -13.78 9.21 1.17
CA GLN A 53 -13.08 8.26 2.06
C GLN A 53 -11.59 8.17 1.76
N SER A 54 -11.09 8.91 0.78
CA SER A 54 -9.66 9.04 0.54
C SER A 54 -9.27 10.45 0.11
N ILE A 55 -7.98 10.76 0.31
CA ILE A 55 -7.33 11.91 -0.29
C ILE A 55 -6.13 11.47 -1.10
N GLU A 56 -5.92 12.16 -2.21
CA GLU A 56 -4.96 11.79 -3.23
C GLU A 56 -3.98 12.94 -3.47
N PHE A 57 -2.70 12.61 -3.55
CA PHE A 57 -1.64 13.53 -3.92
C PHE A 57 -1.08 13.12 -5.28
N GLY A 58 -1.21 14.01 -6.27
CA GLY A 58 -0.73 13.77 -7.64
C GLY A 58 -0.82 15.02 -8.50
N ASN A 59 -0.23 14.96 -9.70
CA ASN A 59 -0.35 16.01 -10.70
C ASN A 59 -1.74 15.95 -11.34
N LEU A 60 -2.26 17.09 -11.77
CA LEU A 60 -3.57 17.17 -12.42
C LEU A 60 -3.58 16.38 -13.73
N GLY A 61 -4.58 15.51 -13.91
CA GLY A 61 -4.72 14.69 -15.12
C GLY A 61 -3.81 13.47 -15.18
N GLU A 62 -3.01 13.23 -14.13
CA GLU A 62 -2.24 12.00 -13.92
C GLU A 62 -2.87 11.18 -12.78
N GLY A 63 -2.46 9.92 -12.65
CA GLY A 63 -2.87 9.10 -11.51
C GLY A 63 -2.26 9.60 -10.19
N PRO A 64 -2.85 9.25 -9.04
CA PRO A 64 -2.30 9.60 -7.74
C PRO A 64 -0.90 9.02 -7.57
N LEU A 65 -0.04 9.74 -6.86
CA LEU A 65 1.27 9.26 -6.42
C LEU A 65 1.19 8.73 -4.98
N LEU A 66 0.38 9.35 -4.12
CA LEU A 66 0.17 8.90 -2.75
C LEU A 66 -1.30 9.06 -2.41
N THR A 67 -1.91 8.03 -1.82
CA THR A 67 -3.27 8.10 -1.29
C THR A 67 -3.25 7.83 0.20
N LEU A 68 -4.03 8.60 0.95
CA LEU A 68 -4.43 8.28 2.32
C LEU A 68 -5.90 7.89 2.26
N ALA A 69 -6.23 6.64 2.60
CA ALA A 69 -7.59 6.13 2.57
C ALA A 69 -8.03 5.70 3.96
N CYS A 70 -9.23 6.14 4.37
CA CYS A 70 -9.83 5.76 5.64
C CYS A 70 -10.76 4.57 5.45
N ARG A 71 -10.64 3.57 6.31
CA ARG A 71 -11.48 2.36 6.32
C ARG A 71 -12.31 2.36 7.59
N LEU A 72 -13.60 2.62 7.43
CA LEU A 72 -14.55 2.78 8.55
C LEU A 72 -15.31 1.48 8.90
N GLY A 73 -15.17 0.42 8.11
CA GLY A 73 -15.97 -0.81 8.26
C GLY A 73 -15.57 -1.76 9.39
N GLY A 74 -14.56 -1.43 10.19
CA GLY A 74 -14.04 -2.27 11.28
C GLY A 74 -14.51 -1.86 12.68
N GLU A 75 -14.01 -2.53 13.71
CA GLU A 75 -14.23 -2.12 15.12
C GLU A 75 -13.60 -0.75 15.41
N GLU A 76 -12.46 -0.46 14.77
CA GLU A 76 -11.74 0.82 14.85
C GLU A 76 -11.44 1.31 13.43
N PRO A 77 -11.50 2.63 13.17
CA PRO A 77 -11.13 3.19 11.88
C PRO A 77 -9.66 2.92 11.58
N GLN A 78 -9.35 2.56 10.34
CA GLN A 78 -7.98 2.31 9.89
C GLN A 78 -7.58 3.30 8.79
N MET A 79 -6.30 3.68 8.78
CA MET A 79 -5.71 4.47 7.72
C MET A 79 -4.81 3.58 6.86
N ALA A 80 -5.10 3.53 5.57
CA ALA A 80 -4.21 2.97 4.56
C ALA A 80 -3.37 4.08 3.94
N VAL A 81 -2.05 3.92 4.00
CA VAL A 81 -1.06 4.78 3.33
C VAL A 81 -0.58 4.05 2.08
N ILE A 82 -0.98 4.56 0.91
CA ILE A 82 -0.80 3.86 -0.37
C ILE A 82 0.14 4.66 -1.26
N ARG A 83 1.31 4.09 -1.59
CA ARG A 83 2.24 4.68 -2.56
C ARG A 83 2.06 4.00 -3.92
N HIS A 84 1.62 4.80 -4.89
CA HIS A 84 1.39 4.37 -6.27
C HIS A 84 2.68 4.38 -7.09
N ALA A 85 3.32 3.22 -7.14
CA ALA A 85 4.51 2.97 -7.94
C ALA A 85 4.57 1.49 -8.24
N ALA A 86 5.27 1.10 -9.31
CA ALA A 86 5.40 -0.29 -9.73
C ALA A 86 5.76 -1.22 -8.55
N ALA A 87 4.85 -2.11 -8.17
CA ALA A 87 5.09 -3.16 -7.19
C ALA A 87 5.00 -4.54 -7.84
N ARG A 88 5.47 -5.56 -7.13
CA ARG A 88 5.44 -6.97 -7.57
C ARG A 88 5.06 -7.85 -6.39
N PRO A 89 4.42 -9.01 -6.63
CA PRO A 89 4.01 -9.91 -5.57
C PRO A 89 5.15 -10.24 -4.60
N GLY A 90 4.87 -10.19 -3.29
CA GLY A 90 5.80 -10.60 -2.23
C GLY A 90 6.89 -9.58 -1.89
N LEU A 91 6.81 -8.35 -2.41
CA LEU A 91 7.71 -7.27 -1.99
C LEU A 91 7.18 -6.56 -0.74
N SER A 92 8.11 -6.14 0.12
CA SER A 92 7.85 -5.31 1.29
C SER A 92 8.95 -4.25 1.42
N ALA A 93 8.61 -3.08 1.98
CA ALA A 93 9.56 -2.00 2.17
C ALA A 93 9.25 -1.18 3.43
N LEU A 94 10.28 -0.49 3.91
CA LEU A 94 10.11 0.65 4.81
C LEU A 94 9.90 1.90 3.97
N PHE A 95 8.75 2.55 4.12
CA PHE A 95 8.39 3.80 3.48
C PHE A 95 8.52 4.96 4.48
N PRO A 96 9.71 5.60 4.56
CA PRO A 96 9.91 6.78 5.38
C PRO A 96 9.16 8.00 4.84
N VAL A 97 8.44 8.67 5.74
CA VAL A 97 7.85 10.00 5.52
C VAL A 97 8.44 10.96 6.55
N ILE A 98 8.95 12.09 6.08
CA ILE A 98 9.68 13.07 6.89
C ILE A 98 9.11 14.45 6.66
N GLY A 99 8.82 15.15 7.75
CA GLY A 99 8.32 16.53 7.71
C GLY A 99 7.56 16.85 8.97
N ASN A 100 7.03 18.06 9.07
CA ASN A 100 6.32 18.51 10.29
C ASN A 100 7.11 18.32 11.61
N GLY A 101 8.45 18.29 11.55
CA GLY A 101 9.32 18.08 12.72
C GLY A 101 9.46 16.61 13.14
N MET A 102 8.93 15.66 12.37
CA MET A 102 8.92 14.25 12.72
C MET A 102 9.28 13.33 11.54
N ARG A 103 9.45 12.04 11.86
CA ARG A 103 9.92 11.00 10.94
C ARG A 103 9.14 9.72 11.21
N SER A 104 8.22 9.39 10.32
CA SER A 104 7.47 8.14 10.37
C SER A 104 8.06 7.14 9.38
N ARG A 105 7.92 5.85 9.68
CA ARG A 105 8.37 4.77 8.81
C ARG A 105 7.23 3.76 8.74
N PHE A 106 6.55 3.76 7.61
CA PHE A 106 5.45 2.84 7.37
C PHE A 106 6.01 1.53 6.82
N MET A 107 5.62 0.41 7.40
CA MET A 107 5.81 -0.89 6.76
C MET A 107 4.77 -0.98 5.65
N VAL A 108 5.22 -1.16 4.41
CA VAL A 108 4.34 -1.28 3.26
C VAL A 108 4.62 -2.58 2.52
N ASP A 109 3.57 -3.24 2.08
CA ASP A 109 3.61 -4.47 1.30
C ASP A 109 3.07 -4.21 -0.10
N ALA A 110 3.51 -5.03 -1.07
CA ALA A 110 2.89 -5.05 -2.38
C ALA A 110 1.53 -5.75 -2.31
N VAL A 111 0.47 -5.00 -2.61
CA VAL A 111 -0.91 -5.47 -2.60
C VAL A 111 -1.50 -5.34 -4.01
N LEU A 112 -2.28 -6.34 -4.42
CA LEU A 112 -3.02 -6.32 -5.68
C LEU A 112 -4.43 -5.81 -5.41
N GLU A 113 -4.76 -4.64 -5.95
CA GLU A 113 -6.09 -4.04 -5.90
C GLU A 113 -6.48 -3.59 -7.31
N GLU A 114 -7.72 -3.81 -7.74
CA GLU A 114 -8.21 -3.35 -9.07
C GLU A 114 -7.31 -3.75 -10.25
N ASN A 115 -6.67 -4.92 -10.14
CA ASN A 115 -5.73 -5.45 -11.13
C ASN A 115 -4.43 -4.62 -11.29
N GLU A 116 -4.10 -3.77 -10.32
CA GLU A 116 -2.84 -3.05 -10.20
C GLU A 116 -2.10 -3.39 -8.89
N TRP A 117 -0.78 -3.55 -8.99
CA TRP A 117 0.07 -3.75 -7.84
C TRP A 117 0.53 -2.41 -7.26
N ARG A 118 0.18 -2.15 -6.00
CA ARG A 118 0.52 -0.93 -5.26
C ARG A 118 1.24 -1.25 -3.96
N TRP A 119 1.89 -0.24 -3.37
CA TRP A 119 2.53 -0.37 -2.05
C TRP A 119 1.59 0.17 -0.99
N GLU A 120 1.23 -0.65 -0.01
CA GLU A 120 0.22 -0.29 0.98
C GLU A 120 0.67 -0.66 2.40
N GLY A 121 0.52 0.28 3.33
CA GLY A 121 0.66 0.05 4.76
C GLY A 121 -0.63 0.47 5.46
N VAL A 122 -1.12 -0.37 6.37
CA VAL A 122 -2.39 -0.15 7.08
C VAL A 122 -2.13 -0.09 8.57
N LEU A 123 -2.72 0.89 9.23
CA LEU A 123 -2.56 1.12 10.66
C LEU A 123 -3.88 1.65 11.27
N PRO A 124 -4.08 1.49 12.59
CA PRO A 124 -5.15 2.18 13.30
C PRO A 124 -5.11 3.70 13.03
N ALA A 125 -6.26 4.34 12.87
CA ALA A 125 -6.32 5.77 12.54
C ALA A 125 -5.76 6.66 13.67
N ASP A 126 -5.75 6.18 14.91
CA ASP A 126 -5.19 6.86 16.08
C ASP A 126 -3.68 6.63 16.26
N ASP A 127 -3.04 5.82 15.41
CA ASP A 127 -1.61 5.54 15.52
C ASP A 127 -0.78 6.83 15.38
N PRO A 128 0.19 7.06 16.28
CA PRO A 128 0.99 8.29 16.30
C PRO A 128 1.91 8.45 15.08
N GLN A 129 2.19 7.38 14.33
CA GLN A 129 2.94 7.49 13.08
C GLN A 129 2.23 8.38 12.05
N LEU A 130 0.90 8.50 12.11
CA LEU A 130 0.11 9.35 11.21
C LEU A 130 0.27 10.84 11.49
N ASP A 131 0.79 11.23 12.66
CA ASP A 131 0.98 12.64 12.99
C ASP A 131 1.95 13.35 12.03
N VAL A 132 2.74 12.61 11.24
CA VAL A 132 3.58 13.19 10.18
C VAL A 132 2.75 13.96 9.15
N PHE A 133 1.51 13.56 8.94
CA PHE A 133 0.58 14.18 7.99
C PHE A 133 -0.26 15.32 8.61
N THR A 134 -0.22 15.53 9.93
CA THR A 134 -1.17 16.45 10.60
C THR A 134 -0.73 17.92 10.60
N GLY A 135 0.55 18.19 10.35
CA GLY A 135 1.05 19.55 10.21
C GLY A 135 0.95 20.10 8.77
N THR A 136 1.13 21.40 8.63
CA THR A 136 0.92 22.13 7.37
C THR A 136 2.18 22.34 6.53
N ARG A 137 3.32 21.77 6.95
CA ARG A 137 4.61 21.96 6.27
C ARG A 137 4.79 20.93 5.16
N ALA A 138 5.74 21.20 4.26
CA ALA A 138 6.13 20.25 3.24
C ALA A 138 6.70 18.96 3.86
N LEU A 139 6.49 17.85 3.15
CA LEU A 139 6.96 16.51 3.52
C LEU A 139 7.82 15.94 2.39
N THR A 140 8.69 14.99 2.74
CA THR A 140 9.31 14.08 1.78
C THR A 140 8.91 12.65 2.10
N ALA A 141 8.59 11.87 1.07
CA ALA A 141 8.19 10.48 1.23
C ALA A 141 8.98 9.61 0.25
N THR A 142 9.86 8.75 0.78
CA THR A 142 10.81 8.00 -0.04
C THR A 142 10.48 6.53 -0.03
N LEU A 143 10.23 5.95 -1.20
CA LEU A 143 10.08 4.51 -1.34
C LEU A 143 11.37 3.95 -1.98
N PRO A 144 12.14 3.09 -1.28
CA PRO A 144 13.38 2.53 -1.81
C PRO A 144 13.19 1.89 -3.19
N GLY A 145 14.03 2.25 -4.15
CA GLY A 145 13.95 1.76 -5.54
C GLY A 145 12.80 2.35 -6.37
N ARG A 146 11.96 3.24 -5.80
CA ARG A 146 10.79 3.87 -6.43
C ARG A 146 10.77 5.40 -6.31
N GLY A 147 11.89 5.98 -5.89
CA GLY A 147 12.10 7.42 -5.82
C GLY A 147 11.51 8.08 -4.58
N MET A 148 11.59 9.40 -4.56
CA MET A 148 11.10 10.28 -3.49
C MET A 148 9.99 11.19 -4.02
N LEU A 149 8.95 11.38 -3.23
CA LEU A 149 7.96 12.42 -3.44
C LEU A 149 8.34 13.67 -2.65
N GLU A 150 8.33 14.83 -3.30
CA GLU A 150 8.33 16.13 -2.63
C GLU A 150 6.87 16.60 -2.51
N ILE A 151 6.34 16.59 -1.28
CA ILE A 151 4.94 16.87 -1.01
C ILE A 151 4.83 18.29 -0.47
N ARG A 152 4.15 19.17 -1.20
CA ARG A 152 3.91 20.55 -0.76
C ARG A 152 3.07 20.56 0.52
N GLY A 153 3.34 21.52 1.41
CA GLY A 153 2.56 21.72 2.62
C GLY A 153 1.08 21.98 2.32
N SER A 154 0.19 21.36 3.08
CA SER A 154 -1.26 21.46 2.95
C SER A 154 -1.93 21.24 4.31
N ARG A 155 -3.15 21.73 4.48
CA ARG A 155 -4.01 21.42 5.64
C ARG A 155 -4.81 20.14 5.45
N ILE A 156 -5.07 19.76 4.20
CA ILE A 156 -5.97 18.65 3.83
C ILE A 156 -5.58 17.33 4.52
N PRO A 157 -4.30 16.89 4.52
CA PRO A 157 -3.96 15.61 5.17
C PRO A 157 -4.22 15.59 6.67
N GLY A 158 -4.01 16.70 7.37
CA GLY A 158 -4.27 16.77 8.80
C GLY A 158 -5.75 16.78 9.14
N GLU A 159 -6.55 17.49 8.36
CA GLU A 159 -8.01 17.47 8.47
C GLU A 159 -8.55 16.06 8.19
N PHE A 160 -8.04 15.40 7.15
CA PHE A 160 -8.44 14.04 6.79
C PHE A 160 -8.06 12.99 7.84
N VAL A 161 -6.83 13.04 8.38
CA VAL A 161 -6.41 12.15 9.48
C VAL A 161 -7.31 12.36 10.71
N THR A 162 -7.65 13.62 11.02
CA THR A 162 -8.54 13.94 12.15
C THR A 162 -9.95 13.40 11.93
N TRP A 163 -10.49 13.58 10.72
CA TRP A 163 -11.79 13.03 10.33
C TRP A 163 -11.82 11.50 10.41
N CYS A 164 -10.77 10.83 9.93
CA CYS A 164 -10.68 9.37 10.01
C CYS A 164 -10.60 8.87 11.46
N ARG A 165 -9.84 9.56 12.33
CA ARG A 165 -9.78 9.27 13.78
C ARG A 165 -11.14 9.40 14.45
N ALA A 166 -11.97 10.33 13.99
CA ALA A 166 -13.34 10.54 14.45
C ALA A 166 -14.34 9.59 13.79
N GLY A 167 -13.91 8.47 13.21
CA GLY A 167 -14.82 7.48 12.63
C GLY A 167 -15.58 7.98 11.39
N GLY A 168 -15.10 9.03 10.74
CA GLY A 168 -15.71 9.59 9.55
C GLY A 168 -16.93 10.48 9.81
N GLU A 169 -17.18 10.85 11.08
CA GLU A 169 -18.28 11.72 11.45
C GLU A 169 -18.06 13.14 10.88
N THR A 170 -18.95 13.59 10.00
CA THR A 170 -19.01 15.00 9.60
C THR A 170 -19.86 15.75 10.62
N VAL A 171 -19.29 16.80 11.24
CA VAL A 171 -20.08 17.70 12.09
C VAL A 171 -21.04 18.45 11.16
N ALA A 172 -22.30 18.01 11.11
CA ALA A 172 -23.36 18.80 10.51
C ALA A 172 -23.46 20.10 11.31
N VAL A 173 -23.09 21.22 10.69
CA VAL A 173 -23.40 22.53 11.25
C VAL A 173 -24.91 22.65 11.13
N GLU A 174 -25.62 22.52 12.25
CA GLU A 174 -27.03 22.87 12.35
C GLU A 174 -27.15 24.33 11.89
N ALA A 175 -27.66 24.53 10.67
CA ALA A 175 -28.07 25.84 10.23
C ALA A 175 -29.24 26.21 11.14
N GLU A 176 -28.99 27.10 12.10
CA GLU A 176 -30.05 27.71 12.89
C GLU A 176 -31.00 28.39 11.90
N GLU A 177 -32.13 27.75 11.63
CA GLU A 177 -33.25 28.34 10.92
C GLU A 177 -33.62 29.61 11.68
N GLY A 178 -33.43 30.75 11.03
CA GLY A 178 -33.82 32.04 11.53
C GLY A 178 -35.29 32.04 11.90
N GLU A 179 -35.53 32.08 13.20
CA GLU A 179 -36.72 32.66 13.79
C GLU A 179 -36.76 34.13 13.39
N ASP A 180 -37.74 34.52 12.58
CA ASP A 180 -38.44 35.81 12.67
C ASP A 180 -39.72 35.70 11.83
N ALA A 181 -40.78 35.32 12.54
CA ALA A 181 -42.15 35.40 12.09
C ALA A 181 -42.63 36.86 12.12
N GLU A 182 -43.28 37.31 11.06
CA GLU A 182 -44.20 38.47 11.06
C GLU A 182 -45.47 38.14 10.29
#